data_AF-A0A6G3BWG3-F1
#
_entry.id   AF-A0A6G3BWG3-F1
#
_cell.length_a   1.000
_cell.length_b   1.000
_cell.length_c   1.000
_cell.angle_alpha   90.00
_cell.angle_beta   90.00
_cell.angle_gamma   90.00
#
_symmetry.space_group_name_H-M   'P 1'
#
loop_
_entity.id
_entity.type
_entity.pdbx_description
1 polymer ?
#
loop_
_entity_poly.entity_id
_entity_poly.type
_entity_poly.pdbx_seq_one_letter_code
_entity_poly.pdbx_strand_id
1 'polypeptide(L)'
;AQTQYGPVQVRVTVAGGKITKAEAVQAPKGGRSDQITSSSVPRLNQAAVAAGNAQIDAVSGATYTSAGYKQSLQSALDQAGG
;
A
#
# COMPACT_ATOMS: atom_id res chain seq x y z
N ALA A 1 6.04 -8.99 -12.62
CA ALA A 1 5.60 -8.01 -13.64
C ALA A 1 6.18 -6.65 -13.27
N GLN A 2 7.20 -6.18 -14.01
CA GLN A 2 7.65 -4.80 -13.91
C GLN A 2 6.61 -3.94 -14.61
N THR A 3 5.84 -3.31 -13.75
CA THR A 3 4.86 -2.33 -14.13
C THR A 3 5.52 -1.14 -14.84
N GLN A 4 4.86 -0.57 -15.87
CA GLN A 4 5.39 0.61 -16.59
C GLN A 4 5.62 1.85 -15.69
N TYR A 5 5.11 1.80 -14.46
CA TYR A 5 5.22 2.86 -13.47
C TYR A 5 6.24 2.60 -12.35
N GLY A 6 6.97 1.47 -12.39
CA GLY A 6 7.90 1.08 -11.33
C GLY A 6 7.24 0.42 -10.12
N PRO A 7 8.03 -0.16 -9.20
CA PRO A 7 7.52 -0.91 -8.06
C PRO A 7 6.86 0.02 -7.03
N VAL A 8 5.75 -0.44 -6.45
CA VAL A 8 5.18 0.14 -5.22
C VAL A 8 5.99 -0.41 -4.04
N GLN A 9 6.33 0.44 -3.07
CA GLN A 9 6.90 0.03 -1.80
C GLN A 9 6.05 0.62 -0.68
N VAL A 10 5.70 -0.25 0.26
CA VAL A 10 4.91 0.11 1.44
C VAL A 10 5.76 -0.16 2.67
N ARG A 11 5.78 0.82 3.55
CA ARG A 11 6.31 0.71 4.90
C ARG A 11 5.14 0.55 5.86
N VAL A 12 5.21 -0.45 6.71
CA VAL A 12 4.28 -0.61 7.83
C VAL A 12 5.02 -0.59 9.14
N THR A 13 4.34 -0.07 10.16
CA THR A 13 4.76 -0.16 11.55
C THR A 13 3.86 -1.15 12.24
N VAL A 14 4.46 -2.21 12.79
CA VAL A 14 3.77 -3.22 13.58
C VAL A 14 4.18 -3.03 15.03
N ALA A 15 3.20 -2.95 15.93
CA ALA A 15 3.43 -2.93 17.37
C ALA A 15 2.48 -3.92 18.04
N GLY A 16 3.02 -4.83 18.86
CA GLY A 16 2.23 -5.87 19.54
C GLY A 16 1.47 -6.79 18.57
N GLY A 17 2.05 -7.08 17.40
CA GLY A 17 1.42 -7.93 16.37
C GLY A 17 0.31 -7.24 15.57
N LYS A 18 0.13 -5.92 15.70
CA LYS A 18 -0.88 -5.15 14.95
C LYS A 18 -0.25 -4.02 14.17
N ILE A 19 -0.82 -3.74 13.00
CA ILE A 19 -0.44 -2.59 12.17
C ILE A 19 -0.89 -1.31 12.88
N THR A 20 0.07 -0.49 13.30
CA THR A 20 -0.20 0.84 13.88
C THR A 20 -0.03 1.95 12.87
N LYS A 21 0.72 1.69 11.79
CA LYS A 21 0.96 2.66 10.72
C LYS A 21 1.20 1.96 9.40
N ALA A 22 0.76 2.58 8.31
CA ALA A 22 1.06 2.12 6.97
C ALA A 22 1.29 3.33 6.05
N GLU A 23 2.29 3.27 5.18
CA GLU A 23 2.75 4.37 4.34
C GLU A 23 3.30 3.86 3.01
N ALA A 24 2.82 4.36 1.87
CA ALA A 24 3.48 4.13 0.58
C ALA A 24 4.73 5.01 0.47
N VAL A 25 5.91 4.42 0.63
CA VAL A 25 7.21 5.13 0.51
C VAL A 25 7.66 5.23 -0.95
N GLN A 26 7.20 4.32 -1.80
CA GLN A 26 7.38 4.41 -3.23
C GLN A 26 6.08 4.04 -3.93
N ALA A 27 5.71 4.84 -4.92
CA ALA A 27 4.55 4.59 -5.75
C ALA A 27 4.85 5.06 -7.18
N PRO A 28 4.16 4.50 -8.18
CA PRO A 28 4.04 5.01 -9.53
C PRO A 28 4.08 6.53 -9.62
N LYS A 29 5.07 7.08 -10.33
CA LYS A 29 5.19 8.52 -10.60
C LYS A 29 5.02 8.79 -12.09
N GLY A 30 4.37 9.89 -12.47
CA GLY A 30 4.19 10.33 -13.86
C GLY A 30 2.75 10.58 -14.27
N GLY A 31 2.45 11.82 -14.66
CA GLY A 31 1.18 12.23 -15.27
C GLY A 31 -0.03 12.07 -14.35
N ARG A 32 -1.10 11.45 -14.84
CA ARG A 32 -2.35 11.22 -14.08
C ARG A 32 -2.15 10.32 -12.85
N SER A 33 -1.10 9.49 -12.85
CA SER A 33 -0.79 8.56 -11.77
C SER A 33 -0.40 9.26 -10.47
N ASP A 34 0.23 10.43 -10.51
CA ASP A 34 0.61 11.17 -9.29
C ASP A 34 -0.62 11.67 -8.52
N GLN A 35 -1.63 12.20 -9.24
CA GLN A 35 -2.89 12.66 -8.63
C GLN A 35 -3.68 11.49 -8.02
N ILE A 36 -3.72 10.36 -8.73
CA ILE A 36 -4.38 9.15 -8.27
C ILE A 36 -3.67 8.61 -7.02
N THR A 37 -2.35 8.46 -7.06
CA THR A 37 -1.54 7.99 -5.93
C THR A 37 -1.71 8.90 -4.72
N SER A 38 -1.64 10.22 -4.89
CA SER A 38 -1.81 11.19 -3.80
C SER A 38 -3.15 11.07 -3.08
N SER A 39 -4.24 10.81 -3.82
CA SER A 39 -5.59 10.66 -3.25
C SER A 39 -5.89 9.24 -2.72
N SER A 40 -5.23 8.22 -3.26
CA SER A 40 -5.47 6.81 -2.89
C SER A 40 -4.56 6.31 -1.77
N VAL A 41 -3.32 6.77 -1.68
CA VAL A 41 -2.38 6.35 -0.62
C VAL A 41 -2.93 6.60 0.79
N PRO A 42 -3.46 7.78 1.15
CA PRO A 42 -4.01 8.00 2.49
C PRO A 42 -5.17 7.06 2.82
N ARG A 43 -6.02 6.75 1.83
CA ARG A 43 -7.15 5.83 1.98
C ARG A 43 -6.67 4.38 2.18
N LEU A 44 -5.68 3.94 1.40
CA LEU A 44 -5.07 2.63 1.54
C LEU A 44 -4.36 2.48 2.88
N ASN A 45 -3.68 3.54 3.35
CA ASN A 45 -3.02 3.58 4.66
C ASN A 45 -4.04 3.39 5.79
N GLN A 46 -5.14 4.15 5.76
CA GLN A 46 -6.22 4.03 6.75
C GLN A 46 -6.86 2.64 6.70
N ALA A 47 -7.14 2.11 5.51
CA ALA A 47 -7.68 0.77 5.35
C ALA A 47 -6.74 -0.30 5.92
N ALA A 48 -5.42 -0.16 5.72
CA ALA A 48 -4.44 -1.11 6.24
C ALA A 48 -4.36 -1.11 7.76
N VAL A 49 -4.39 0.08 8.38
CA VAL A 49 -4.42 0.21 9.84
C VAL A 49 -5.75 -0.31 10.40
N ALA A 50 -6.87 -0.02 9.74
CA ALA A 50 -8.20 -0.47 10.17
C ALA A 50 -8.39 -1.99 10.03
N ALA A 51 -7.94 -2.58 8.93
CA ALA A 51 -8.02 -4.01 8.68
C ALA A 51 -6.98 -4.80 9.51
N GLY A 52 -5.82 -4.19 9.78
CA GLY A 52 -4.70 -4.85 10.45
C GLY A 52 -4.02 -5.93 9.60
N ASN A 53 -4.33 -5.99 8.30
CA ASN A 53 -3.78 -6.98 7.36
C ASN A 53 -3.75 -6.41 5.92
N ALA A 54 -3.28 -7.21 4.96
CA ALA A 54 -3.20 -6.81 3.56
C ALA A 54 -4.51 -6.95 2.76
N GLN A 55 -5.57 -7.48 3.37
CA GLN A 55 -6.91 -7.57 2.77
C GLN A 55 -7.67 -6.25 2.89
N ILE A 56 -7.10 -5.21 2.29
CA ILE A 56 -7.74 -3.89 2.18
C ILE A 56 -8.49 -3.77 0.86
N ASP A 57 -9.46 -2.89 0.77
CA ASP A 57 -10.15 -2.60 -0.49
C ASP A 57 -9.26 -1.83 -1.46
N ALA A 58 -9.48 -2.05 -2.76
CA ALA A 58 -8.82 -1.23 -3.78
C ALA A 58 -9.53 0.12 -3.91
N VAL A 59 -8.77 1.21 -4.08
CA VAL A 59 -9.34 2.53 -4.31
C VAL A 59 -9.71 2.68 -5.79
N SER A 60 -10.93 3.12 -6.06
CA SER A 60 -11.42 3.36 -7.42
C SER A 60 -10.51 4.36 -8.16
N GLY A 61 -10.10 4.01 -9.38
CA GLY A 61 -9.13 4.77 -10.17
C GLY A 61 -7.66 4.48 -9.83
N ALA A 62 -7.36 3.79 -8.72
CA ALA A 62 -6.02 3.47 -8.27
C ALA A 62 -5.75 1.97 -8.24
N THR A 63 -6.33 1.19 -9.16
CA THR A 63 -6.20 -0.28 -9.21
C THR A 63 -4.75 -0.73 -9.12
N TYR A 64 -3.88 -0.02 -9.82
CA TYR A 64 -2.47 -0.34 -9.93
C TYR A 64 -1.69 -0.10 -8.64
N THR A 65 -1.85 1.09 -8.07
CA THR A 65 -1.28 1.46 -6.77
C THR A 65 -1.84 0.55 -5.68
N SER A 66 -3.15 0.25 -5.70
CA SER A 66 -3.81 -0.62 -4.73
C SER A 66 -3.29 -2.04 -4.80
N ALA A 67 -3.14 -2.62 -6.00
CA ALA A 67 -2.62 -3.97 -6.17
C ALA A 67 -1.17 -4.08 -5.68
N GLY A 68 -0.30 -3.15 -6.10
CA GLY A 68 1.09 -3.12 -5.63
C GLY A 68 1.18 -2.89 -4.12
N TYR A 69 0.35 -2.00 -3.58
CA TYR A 69 0.30 -1.70 -2.15
C TYR A 69 -0.09 -2.94 -1.34
N LYS A 70 -1.16 -3.65 -1.73
CA LYS A 70 -1.58 -4.90 -1.06
C LYS A 70 -0.48 -5.93 -1.07
N GLN A 71 0.19 -6.12 -2.21
CA GLN A 71 1.26 -7.11 -2.33
C GLN A 71 2.46 -6.75 -1.45
N SER A 72 2.91 -5.49 -1.47
CA SER A 72 3.98 -5.02 -0.58
C SER A 72 3.60 -5.10 0.90
N LEU A 73 2.35 -4.78 1.23
CA LEU A 73 1.81 -4.85 2.58
C LEU A 73 1.81 -6.28 3.09
N GLN A 74 1.33 -7.24 2.30
CA GLN A 74 1.35 -8.66 2.66
C GLN A 74 2.77 -9.12 2.93
N SER A 75 3.71 -8.84 2.03
CA SER A 75 5.11 -9.21 2.24
C SER A 75 5.72 -8.58 3.49
N ALA A 76 5.39 -7.34 3.81
CA ALA A 76 5.88 -6.68 5.02
C ALA A 76 5.27 -7.28 6.30
N LEU A 77 4.01 -7.72 6.25
CA LEU A 77 3.36 -8.42 7.36
C LEU A 77 3.91 -9.82 7.55
N ASP A 78 4.15 -10.54 6.45
CA ASP A 78 4.77 -11.86 6.47
C ASP A 78 6.18 -11.78 7.09
N GLN A 79 6.92 -10.70 6.80
CA GLN A 79 8.22 -10.43 7.42
C GLN A 79 8.14 -9.98 8.88
N ALA A 80 7.06 -9.30 9.29
CA ALA A 80 6.91 -8.76 10.64
C ALA A 80 6.27 -9.75 11.63
N GLY A 81 5.54 -10.75 11.13
CA GLY A 81 4.85 -11.78 11.91
C GLY A 81 5.44 -13.18 11.76
N GLY A 82 6.51 -13.34 10.99
CA GLY A 82 7.30 -14.58 10.89
C GLY A 82 8.26 -14.79 12.05
#